data_AF-A0A7Y0ADG9-F1
#
_entry.id   AF-A0A7Y0ADG9-F1
#
_cell.length_a   1.000
_cell.length_b   1.000
_cell.length_c   1.000
_cell.angle_alpha   90.00
_cell.angle_beta   90.00
_cell.angle_gamma   90.00
#
_symmetry.space_group_name_H-M   'P 1'
#
loop_
_entity.id
_entity.type
_entity.pdbx_description
1 polymer ?
#
loop_
_entity_poly.entity_id
_entity_poly.type
_entity_poly.pdbx_seq_one_letter_code
_entity_poly.pdbx_strand_id
1 'polypeptide(L)'
;MPARVRTAQAADAALAQHLSWHKWPLARQLDFIFSAEAPAYIGSRIETGTALAELYQWAVAAWPHDVQNRIRHCFRQLAAYSTTLFTRADLALGLAHVGLHYHRRVRELAGWQPPSKNPFRQLDSLVRHLFDRYGDVPAWVLHRWGRLPDPRNGLCLSELAVHLGGGGALRAFRGLPVALSKRQEHLMRQAPAGCTFHEAYRYAQVAERDAAEYLGVALDSRLGREVPGPDDALWLQVLDLFRAEPEVDAWQFGPVCDWIHFRRRVGSPAEPAQPGFSVRGRSLASLLAHTARWHRWLGREQTSPHYLKLLEQHWAGLPVPGFVGGEGEWVRIQQLLNYPALLEEGQQMRHCVASYVHQCTKGRAGIYSLTFNGARMLTLQLAPDRRLVQVRGKHNRRPSAEERNWVLRWLQENHLTAPDYVWQ
;
A
#
# COMPACT_ATOMS: atom_id res chain seq x y z
N MET A 1 -30.85 -29.05 -55.16
CA MET A 1 -30.99 -28.01 -54.13
C MET A 1 -30.77 -26.64 -54.76
N PRO A 2 -31.80 -25.77 -54.85
CA PRO A 2 -31.70 -24.45 -55.46
C PRO A 2 -30.68 -23.58 -54.73
N ALA A 3 -29.97 -22.70 -55.46
CA ALA A 3 -28.91 -21.85 -54.91
C ALA A 3 -29.35 -21.05 -53.67
N ARG A 4 -30.59 -20.55 -53.66
CA ARG A 4 -31.23 -19.84 -52.54
C ARG A 4 -31.34 -20.69 -51.26
N VAL A 5 -31.59 -21.99 -51.38
CA VAL A 5 -31.69 -22.89 -50.22
C VAL A 5 -30.30 -23.13 -49.62
N ARG A 6 -29.25 -23.22 -50.46
CA ARG A 6 -27.86 -23.30 -49.98
C ARG A 6 -27.40 -22.00 -49.32
N THR A 7 -27.79 -20.83 -49.86
CA THR A 7 -27.44 -19.53 -49.25
C THR A 7 -28.17 -19.33 -47.92
N ALA A 8 -29.44 -19.74 -47.83
CA ALA A 8 -30.19 -19.71 -46.58
C ALA A 8 -29.62 -20.67 -45.54
N GLN A 9 -29.27 -21.92 -45.91
CA GLN A 9 -28.61 -22.87 -45.01
C GLN A 9 -27.21 -22.41 -44.57
N ALA A 10 -26.44 -21.79 -45.47
CA ALA A 10 -25.14 -21.21 -45.12
C ALA A 10 -25.28 -19.97 -44.21
N ALA A 11 -26.32 -19.14 -44.42
CA ALA A 11 -26.64 -18.01 -43.56
C ALA A 11 -27.15 -18.46 -42.19
N ASP A 12 -27.99 -19.50 -42.10
CA ASP A 12 -28.44 -20.11 -40.85
C ASP A 12 -27.29 -20.78 -40.11
N ALA A 13 -26.37 -21.46 -40.81
CA ALA A 13 -25.15 -21.99 -40.21
C ALA A 13 -24.21 -20.87 -39.73
N ALA A 14 -24.11 -19.76 -40.44
CA ALA A 14 -23.34 -18.57 -40.02
C ALA A 14 -24.01 -17.82 -38.85
N LEU A 15 -25.34 -17.72 -38.82
CA LEU A 15 -26.11 -17.14 -37.72
C LEU A 15 -26.09 -18.02 -36.47
N ALA A 16 -26.13 -19.35 -36.63
CA ALA A 16 -25.90 -20.31 -35.55
C ALA A 16 -24.48 -20.20 -34.98
N GLN A 17 -23.49 -19.82 -35.80
CA GLN A 17 -22.14 -19.48 -35.37
C GLN A 17 -22.08 -18.13 -34.61
N HIS A 18 -23.01 -17.20 -34.86
CA HIS A 18 -23.17 -15.97 -34.08
C HIS A 18 -24.07 -16.17 -32.86
N LEU A 19 -23.60 -16.98 -31.90
CA LEU A 19 -24.22 -17.06 -30.57
C LEU A 19 -24.26 -15.64 -29.97
N SER A 20 -25.43 -15.01 -30.00
CA SER A 20 -25.65 -13.70 -29.39
C SER A 20 -25.80 -13.86 -27.88
N TRP A 21 -24.75 -14.35 -27.22
CA TRP A 21 -24.76 -14.77 -25.81
C TRP A 21 -25.25 -13.64 -24.89
N HIS A 22 -24.92 -12.39 -25.21
CA HIS A 22 -25.37 -11.19 -24.49
C HIS A 22 -26.89 -11.02 -24.45
N LYS A 23 -27.63 -11.64 -25.38
CA LYS A 23 -29.10 -11.65 -25.43
C LYS A 23 -29.72 -12.80 -24.63
N TRP A 24 -28.92 -13.76 -24.17
CA TRP A 24 -29.44 -14.87 -23.41
C TRP A 24 -29.80 -14.45 -21.98
N PRO A 25 -30.81 -15.09 -21.37
CA PRO A 25 -31.02 -14.99 -19.93
C PRO A 25 -29.75 -15.38 -19.17
N LEU A 26 -29.47 -14.73 -18.04
CA LEU A 26 -28.26 -14.96 -17.24
C LEU A 26 -28.05 -16.44 -16.91
N ALA A 27 -29.10 -17.16 -16.52
CA ALA A 27 -29.02 -18.60 -16.21
C ALA A 27 -28.46 -19.41 -17.39
N ARG A 28 -28.87 -19.10 -18.63
CA ARG A 28 -28.37 -19.75 -19.84
C ARG A 28 -26.92 -19.37 -20.14
N GLN A 29 -26.54 -18.10 -19.91
CA GLN A 29 -25.14 -17.68 -20.05
C GLN A 29 -24.23 -18.44 -19.08
N LEU A 30 -24.67 -18.59 -17.82
CA LEU A 30 -23.92 -19.34 -16.81
C LEU A 30 -23.88 -20.83 -17.13
N ASP A 31 -24.96 -21.43 -17.64
CA ASP A 31 -24.91 -22.83 -18.06
C ASP A 31 -23.98 -23.07 -19.24
N PHE A 32 -23.89 -22.11 -20.16
CA PHE A 32 -23.00 -22.17 -21.30
C PHE A 32 -21.53 -22.18 -20.89
N ILE A 33 -21.07 -21.34 -19.96
CA ILE A 33 -19.65 -21.29 -19.60
C ILE A 33 -19.11 -22.61 -19.02
N PHE A 34 -19.98 -23.45 -18.44
CA PHE A 34 -19.62 -24.79 -17.94
C PHE A 34 -19.84 -25.91 -18.98
N SER A 35 -20.15 -25.58 -20.23
CA SER A 35 -20.34 -26.55 -21.31
C SER A 35 -19.00 -26.94 -21.96
N ALA A 36 -18.98 -28.09 -22.64
CA ALA A 36 -17.82 -28.53 -23.42
C ALA A 36 -17.53 -27.63 -24.64
N GLU A 37 -18.50 -26.81 -25.06
CA GLU A 37 -18.40 -25.92 -26.22
C GLU A 37 -17.78 -24.56 -25.86
N ALA A 38 -17.84 -24.18 -24.58
CA ALA A 38 -17.34 -22.88 -24.09
C ALA A 38 -15.87 -22.60 -24.39
N PRO A 39 -14.90 -23.54 -24.21
CA PRO A 39 -13.49 -23.24 -24.45
C PRO A 39 -13.23 -22.80 -25.90
N ALA A 40 -13.81 -23.52 -26.87
CA ALA A 40 -13.64 -23.23 -28.29
C ALA A 40 -14.28 -21.89 -28.67
N TYR A 41 -15.47 -21.59 -28.14
CA TYR A 41 -16.17 -20.35 -28.42
C TYR A 41 -15.48 -19.13 -27.77
N ILE A 42 -15.13 -19.21 -26.49
CA ILE A 42 -14.53 -18.09 -25.75
C ILE A 42 -13.12 -17.80 -26.28
N GLY A 43 -12.30 -18.83 -26.50
CA GLY A 43 -10.92 -18.66 -26.98
C GLY A 43 -10.79 -18.13 -28.40
N SER A 44 -11.82 -18.29 -29.25
CA SER A 44 -11.78 -17.83 -30.65
C SER A 44 -12.62 -16.60 -30.95
N ARG A 45 -13.60 -16.25 -30.09
CA ARG A 45 -14.63 -15.24 -30.42
C ARG A 45 -14.87 -14.17 -29.35
N ILE A 46 -14.21 -14.25 -28.20
CA ILE A 46 -14.40 -13.28 -27.13
C ILE A 46 -13.07 -12.61 -26.79
N GLU A 47 -13.08 -11.28 -26.76
CA GLU A 47 -11.95 -10.48 -26.30
C GLU A 47 -11.62 -10.79 -24.83
N THR A 48 -10.32 -10.88 -24.54
CA THR A 48 -9.81 -11.04 -23.18
C THR A 48 -10.24 -9.85 -22.30
N GLY A 49 -10.48 -10.09 -21.02
CA GLY A 49 -10.94 -9.06 -20.08
C GLY A 49 -12.44 -8.73 -20.15
N THR A 50 -13.22 -9.37 -21.01
CA THR A 50 -14.69 -9.30 -20.92
C THR A 50 -15.21 -10.09 -19.71
N ALA A 51 -16.40 -9.75 -19.21
CA ALA A 51 -16.98 -10.43 -18.05
C ALA A 51 -17.14 -11.94 -18.26
N LEU A 52 -17.51 -12.37 -19.47
CA LEU A 52 -17.69 -13.79 -19.80
C LEU A 52 -16.35 -14.54 -19.84
N ALA A 53 -15.32 -13.94 -20.47
CA ALA A 53 -13.99 -14.53 -20.54
C ALA A 53 -13.37 -14.68 -19.15
N GLU A 54 -13.44 -13.64 -18.31
CA GLU A 54 -12.95 -13.70 -16.93
C GLU A 54 -13.75 -14.69 -16.07
N LEU A 55 -15.07 -14.76 -16.22
CA LEU A 55 -15.89 -15.76 -15.52
C LEU A 55 -15.48 -17.18 -15.91
N TYR A 56 -15.31 -17.46 -17.20
CA TYR A 56 -14.84 -18.78 -17.64
C TYR A 56 -13.44 -19.09 -17.10
N GLN A 57 -12.51 -18.13 -17.20
CA GLN A 57 -11.15 -18.30 -16.70
C GLN A 57 -11.13 -18.68 -15.22
N TRP A 58 -11.86 -17.93 -14.38
CA TRP A 58 -11.78 -18.08 -12.93
C TRP A 58 -12.78 -19.06 -12.32
N ALA A 59 -13.90 -19.35 -12.98
CA ALA A 59 -14.91 -20.30 -12.48
C ALA A 59 -14.79 -21.70 -13.09
N VAL A 60 -14.12 -21.83 -14.25
CA VAL A 60 -14.07 -23.09 -15.01
C VAL A 60 -12.63 -23.52 -15.27
N ALA A 61 -11.87 -22.75 -16.06
CA ALA A 61 -10.54 -23.17 -16.52
C ALA A 61 -9.53 -23.33 -15.39
N ALA A 62 -9.65 -22.54 -14.33
CA ALA A 62 -8.76 -22.58 -13.17
C ALA A 62 -8.97 -23.79 -12.23
N TRP A 63 -10.02 -24.59 -12.42
CA TRP A 63 -10.45 -25.57 -11.42
C TRP A 63 -10.72 -26.98 -11.96
N PRO A 64 -10.49 -28.04 -11.18
CA PRO A 64 -10.93 -29.39 -11.50
C PRO A 64 -12.46 -29.53 -11.55
N HIS A 65 -12.95 -30.58 -12.20
CA HIS A 65 -14.39 -30.76 -12.49
C HIS A 65 -15.29 -30.81 -11.25
N ASP A 66 -14.82 -31.36 -10.13
CA ASP A 66 -15.61 -31.41 -8.88
C ASP A 66 -15.83 -30.01 -8.28
N VAL A 67 -14.81 -29.14 -8.37
CA VAL A 67 -14.90 -27.74 -7.93
C VAL A 67 -15.78 -26.94 -8.89
N GLN A 68 -15.66 -27.16 -10.21
CA GLN A 68 -16.54 -26.54 -11.20
C GLN A 68 -18.01 -26.81 -10.91
N ASN A 69 -18.37 -28.04 -10.53
CA ASN A 69 -19.75 -28.41 -10.19
C ASN A 69 -20.28 -27.62 -8.98
N ARG A 70 -19.44 -27.38 -7.96
CA ARG A 70 -19.82 -26.56 -6.78
C ARG A 70 -20.05 -25.10 -7.18
N ILE A 71 -19.14 -24.53 -7.98
CA ILE A 71 -19.25 -23.15 -8.46
C ILE A 71 -20.49 -23.00 -9.34
N ARG A 72 -20.71 -23.92 -10.29
CA ARG A 72 -21.89 -23.96 -11.15
C ARG A 72 -23.18 -23.99 -10.35
N HIS A 73 -23.25 -24.83 -9.31
CA HIS A 73 -24.42 -24.93 -8.45
C HIS A 73 -24.73 -23.59 -7.77
N CYS A 74 -23.73 -22.94 -7.17
CA CYS A 74 -23.89 -21.61 -6.58
C CYS A 74 -24.35 -20.56 -7.62
N PHE A 75 -23.74 -20.57 -8.80
CA PHE A 75 -24.04 -19.61 -9.87
C PHE A 75 -25.48 -19.73 -10.36
N ARG A 76 -25.98 -20.95 -10.52
CA ARG A 76 -27.39 -21.20 -10.87
C ARG A 76 -28.36 -20.63 -9.84
N GLN A 77 -28.05 -20.78 -8.55
CA GLN A 77 -28.91 -20.20 -7.51
C GLN A 77 -28.85 -18.67 -7.52
N LEU A 78 -27.67 -18.08 -7.72
CA LEU A 78 -27.52 -16.62 -7.81
C LEU A 78 -28.23 -16.04 -9.04
N ALA A 79 -28.30 -16.77 -10.15
CA ALA A 79 -28.99 -16.35 -11.37
C ALA A 79 -30.51 -16.21 -11.20
N ALA A 80 -31.10 -16.78 -10.15
CA ALA A 80 -32.51 -16.61 -9.83
C ALA A 80 -32.83 -15.21 -9.24
N TYR A 81 -31.81 -14.44 -8.85
CA TYR A 81 -31.96 -13.10 -8.29
C TYR A 81 -31.75 -12.02 -9.35
N SER A 82 -32.36 -10.85 -9.16
CA SER A 82 -32.09 -9.65 -9.96
C SER A 82 -30.74 -9.02 -9.56
N THR A 83 -29.66 -9.70 -9.91
CA THR A 83 -28.28 -9.34 -9.53
C THR A 83 -27.51 -8.70 -10.69
N THR A 84 -26.60 -7.78 -10.36
CA THR A 84 -25.64 -7.20 -11.33
C THR A 84 -24.23 -7.77 -11.16
N LEU A 85 -24.05 -8.78 -10.30
CA LEU A 85 -22.74 -9.37 -9.98
C LEU A 85 -21.96 -9.86 -11.21
N PHE A 86 -22.65 -10.46 -12.18
CA PHE A 86 -22.04 -11.08 -13.36
C PHE A 86 -21.75 -10.09 -14.50
N THR A 87 -21.97 -8.79 -14.28
CA THR A 87 -21.81 -7.76 -15.33
C THR A 87 -20.37 -7.22 -15.44
N ARG A 88 -19.53 -7.42 -14.42
CA ARG A 88 -18.15 -6.90 -14.38
C ARG A 88 -17.11 -8.01 -14.37
N ALA A 89 -16.15 -7.89 -15.27
CA ALA A 89 -14.96 -8.74 -15.35
C ALA A 89 -14.19 -8.80 -14.01
N ASP A 90 -13.99 -7.65 -13.36
CA ASP A 90 -13.23 -7.53 -12.11
C ASP A 90 -13.80 -8.34 -10.92
N LEU A 91 -15.05 -8.80 -11.02
CA LEU A 91 -15.73 -9.58 -9.98
C LEU A 91 -15.68 -11.09 -10.22
N ALA A 92 -15.23 -11.54 -11.40
CA ALA A 92 -15.27 -12.95 -11.78
C ALA A 92 -14.57 -13.85 -10.78
N LEU A 93 -13.34 -13.49 -10.37
CA LEU A 93 -12.60 -14.22 -9.35
C LEU A 93 -13.33 -14.18 -8.00
N GLY A 94 -13.85 -13.01 -7.60
CA GLY A 94 -14.68 -12.85 -6.40
C GLY A 94 -15.85 -13.83 -6.35
N LEU A 95 -16.55 -13.98 -7.47
CA LEU A 95 -17.69 -14.88 -7.62
C LEU A 95 -17.27 -16.35 -7.62
N ALA A 96 -16.19 -16.71 -8.32
CA ALA A 96 -15.65 -18.06 -8.29
C ALA A 96 -15.32 -18.49 -6.85
N HIS A 97 -14.76 -17.59 -6.04
CA HIS A 97 -14.50 -17.84 -4.62
C HIS A 97 -15.79 -17.98 -3.78
N VAL A 98 -16.88 -17.26 -4.12
CA VAL A 98 -18.19 -17.51 -3.48
C VAL A 98 -18.64 -18.93 -3.78
N GLY A 99 -18.54 -19.38 -5.03
CA GLY A 99 -18.89 -20.74 -5.45
C GLY A 99 -18.04 -21.81 -4.78
N LEU A 100 -16.73 -21.60 -4.70
CA LEU A 100 -15.76 -22.48 -4.04
C LEU A 100 -16.14 -22.74 -2.58
N HIS A 101 -16.47 -21.68 -1.85
CA HIS A 101 -16.79 -21.74 -0.42
C HIS A 101 -18.27 -21.92 -0.11
N TYR A 102 -19.16 -22.01 -1.11
CA TYR A 102 -20.61 -22.01 -0.94
C TYR A 102 -21.14 -23.09 0.02
N HIS A 103 -20.46 -24.24 0.07
CA HIS A 103 -20.78 -25.35 0.98
C HIS A 103 -20.53 -25.02 2.46
N ARG A 104 -19.75 -23.99 2.77
CA ARG A 104 -19.41 -23.52 4.14
C ARG A 104 -20.24 -22.32 4.56
N ARG A 105 -21.30 -21.98 3.83
CA ARG A 105 -22.15 -20.82 4.14
C ARG A 105 -22.78 -20.96 5.54
N VAL A 106 -22.86 -19.84 6.26
CA VAL A 106 -23.47 -19.74 7.59
C VAL A 106 -24.92 -19.30 7.54
N ARG A 107 -25.38 -18.77 6.40
CA ARG A 107 -26.78 -18.45 6.10
C ARG A 107 -27.13 -18.93 4.70
N GLU A 108 -28.38 -19.32 4.50
CA GLU A 108 -28.87 -19.75 3.20
C GLU A 108 -29.01 -18.56 2.24
N LEU A 109 -28.72 -18.80 0.95
CA LEU A 109 -28.83 -17.76 -0.07
C LEU A 109 -30.26 -17.23 -0.21
N ALA A 110 -31.27 -18.07 0.05
CA ALA A 110 -32.68 -17.69 0.07
C ALA A 110 -32.99 -16.46 0.95
N GLY A 111 -32.20 -16.25 2.01
CA GLY A 111 -32.34 -15.09 2.90
C GLY A 111 -31.61 -13.83 2.44
N TRP A 112 -30.90 -13.86 1.32
CA TRP A 112 -30.17 -12.72 0.79
C TRP A 112 -30.99 -11.95 -0.25
N GLN A 113 -30.91 -10.62 -0.22
CA GLN A 113 -31.48 -9.76 -1.25
C GLN A 113 -30.43 -8.75 -1.73
N PRO A 114 -30.31 -8.50 -3.05
CA PRO A 114 -29.35 -7.53 -3.57
C PRO A 114 -29.63 -6.11 -3.02
N PRO A 115 -28.71 -5.48 -2.28
CA PRO A 115 -29.00 -4.23 -1.56
C PRO A 115 -28.97 -2.98 -2.44
N SER A 116 -28.40 -3.05 -3.64
CA SER A 116 -28.26 -1.90 -4.54
C SER A 116 -27.97 -2.35 -5.96
N LYS A 117 -27.97 -1.43 -6.94
CA LYS A 117 -27.52 -1.70 -8.32
C LYS A 117 -25.99 -1.81 -8.46
N ASN A 118 -25.22 -1.42 -7.45
CA ASN A 118 -23.77 -1.44 -7.50
C ASN A 118 -23.24 -2.88 -7.26
N PRO A 119 -22.55 -3.49 -8.24
CA PRO A 119 -22.16 -4.89 -8.15
C PRO A 119 -21.09 -5.16 -7.09
N PHE A 120 -20.21 -4.19 -6.76
CA PHE A 120 -19.25 -4.32 -5.66
C PHE A 120 -19.95 -4.36 -4.30
N ARG A 121 -20.97 -3.50 -4.10
CA ARG A 121 -21.79 -3.53 -2.87
C ARG A 121 -22.62 -4.81 -2.76
N GLN A 122 -23.11 -5.33 -3.88
CA GLN A 122 -23.78 -6.63 -3.89
C GLN A 122 -22.81 -7.75 -3.47
N LEU A 123 -21.56 -7.74 -3.96
CA LEU A 123 -20.57 -8.77 -3.60
C LEU A 123 -20.22 -8.71 -2.11
N ASP A 124 -19.92 -7.53 -1.56
CA ASP A 124 -19.64 -7.38 -0.12
C ASP A 124 -20.81 -7.87 0.74
N SER A 125 -22.04 -7.46 0.40
CA SER A 125 -23.25 -7.92 1.09
C SER A 125 -23.45 -9.42 0.99
N LEU A 126 -23.22 -10.02 -0.19
CA LEU A 126 -23.36 -11.46 -0.40
C LEU A 126 -22.33 -12.24 0.42
N VAL A 127 -21.07 -11.81 0.41
CA VAL A 127 -19.98 -12.45 1.17
C VAL A 127 -20.28 -12.38 2.68
N ARG A 128 -20.70 -11.23 3.19
CA ARG A 128 -21.10 -11.09 4.60
C ARG A 128 -22.28 -11.97 4.95
N HIS A 129 -23.32 -11.97 4.12
CA HIS A 129 -24.50 -12.80 4.33
C HIS A 129 -24.13 -14.28 4.43
N LEU A 130 -23.38 -14.77 3.44
CA LEU A 130 -23.04 -16.18 3.31
C LEU A 130 -21.96 -16.63 4.29
N PHE A 131 -20.99 -15.79 4.65
CA PHE A 131 -19.79 -16.27 5.35
C PHE A 131 -19.48 -15.57 6.67
N ASP A 132 -20.18 -14.50 7.05
CA ASP A 132 -19.92 -13.74 8.28
C ASP A 132 -21.07 -13.90 9.29
N ARG A 133 -20.97 -14.90 10.18
CA ARG A 133 -22.03 -15.23 11.14
C ARG A 133 -22.25 -14.13 12.16
N TYR A 134 -21.17 -13.52 12.64
CA TYR A 134 -21.19 -12.59 13.77
C TYR A 134 -21.09 -11.11 13.35
N GLY A 135 -20.80 -10.84 12.07
CA GLY A 135 -20.60 -9.48 11.58
C GLY A 135 -19.25 -8.88 11.98
N ASP A 136 -18.30 -9.71 12.39
CA ASP A 136 -17.05 -9.31 13.04
C ASP A 136 -15.79 -9.66 12.21
N VAL A 137 -15.96 -10.16 10.99
CA VAL A 137 -14.84 -10.39 10.08
C VAL A 137 -14.17 -9.04 9.78
N PRO A 138 -12.85 -8.91 9.98
CA PRO A 138 -12.16 -7.63 9.80
C PRO A 138 -12.32 -7.09 8.37
N ALA A 139 -12.55 -5.79 8.26
CA ALA A 139 -12.81 -5.15 6.98
C ALA A 139 -11.66 -5.34 5.97
N TRP A 140 -10.40 -5.40 6.43
CA TRP A 140 -9.24 -5.64 5.56
C TRP A 140 -9.21 -7.04 4.94
N VAL A 141 -9.88 -8.02 5.57
CA VAL A 141 -10.05 -9.36 5.02
C VAL A 141 -11.15 -9.33 3.94
N LEU A 142 -12.31 -8.76 4.26
CA LEU A 142 -13.46 -8.71 3.35
C LEU A 142 -13.22 -7.84 2.11
N HIS A 143 -12.56 -6.68 2.28
CA HIS A 143 -12.23 -5.77 1.19
C HIS A 143 -11.35 -6.41 0.10
N ARG A 144 -10.62 -7.48 0.46
CA ARG A 144 -9.76 -8.25 -0.44
C ARG A 144 -10.32 -9.66 -0.73
N TRP A 145 -11.61 -9.88 -0.51
CA TRP A 145 -12.29 -11.12 -0.87
C TRP A 145 -12.04 -11.48 -2.34
N GLY A 146 -11.74 -12.75 -2.59
CA GLY A 146 -11.55 -13.31 -3.94
C GLY A 146 -10.55 -12.52 -4.79
N ARG A 147 -9.49 -12.03 -4.14
CA ARG A 147 -8.27 -11.58 -4.79
C ARG A 147 -7.25 -12.70 -4.78
N LEU A 148 -6.34 -12.67 -5.76
CA LEU A 148 -5.20 -13.58 -5.76
C LEU A 148 -4.39 -13.43 -4.47
N PRO A 149 -3.86 -14.53 -3.91
CA PRO A 149 -3.00 -14.46 -2.73
C PRO A 149 -1.82 -13.51 -2.95
N ASP A 150 -1.41 -12.81 -1.89
CA ASP A 150 -0.20 -11.99 -1.95
C ASP A 150 1.00 -12.92 -2.19
N PRO A 151 1.79 -12.72 -3.27
CA PRO A 151 2.89 -13.62 -3.60
C PRO A 151 3.98 -13.68 -2.52
N ARG A 152 4.02 -12.70 -1.60
CA ARG A 152 4.97 -12.66 -0.49
C ARG A 152 4.63 -13.63 0.64
N ASN A 153 3.37 -14.05 0.77
CA ASN A 153 2.93 -14.88 1.90
C ASN A 153 1.97 -16.03 1.54
N GLY A 154 1.40 -16.04 0.32
CA GLY A 154 0.48 -17.10 -0.13
C GLY A 154 -0.86 -17.14 0.61
N LEU A 155 -1.20 -16.14 1.41
CA LEU A 155 -2.40 -16.15 2.24
C LEU A 155 -3.67 -16.01 1.39
N CYS A 156 -4.52 -17.03 1.41
CA CYS A 156 -5.84 -16.99 0.78
C CYS A 156 -6.85 -16.26 1.67
N LEU A 157 -7.14 -14.99 1.35
CA LEU A 157 -8.04 -14.17 2.18
C LEU A 157 -9.51 -14.64 2.14
N SER A 158 -9.93 -15.32 1.07
CA SER A 158 -11.28 -15.92 1.03
C SER A 158 -11.43 -17.08 2.04
N GLU A 159 -10.42 -17.93 2.16
CA GLU A 159 -10.41 -19.01 3.15
C GLU A 159 -10.34 -18.47 4.56
N LEU A 160 -9.53 -17.42 4.77
CA LEU A 160 -9.45 -16.72 6.04
C LEU A 160 -10.80 -16.09 6.42
N ALA A 161 -11.47 -15.40 5.48
CA ALA A 161 -12.79 -14.81 5.71
C ALA A 161 -13.81 -15.85 6.17
N VAL A 162 -13.86 -17.01 5.50
CA VAL A 162 -14.79 -18.11 5.85
C VAL A 162 -14.41 -18.73 7.20
N HIS A 163 -13.12 -18.88 7.51
CA HIS A 163 -12.66 -19.35 8.83
C HIS A 163 -13.08 -18.40 9.96
N LEU A 164 -12.83 -17.10 9.79
CA LEU A 164 -13.16 -16.09 10.79
C LEU A 164 -14.67 -15.97 10.98
N GLY A 165 -15.41 -15.86 9.89
CA GLY A 165 -16.86 -15.67 9.95
C GLY A 165 -17.63 -16.92 10.40
N GLY A 166 -16.98 -18.09 10.42
CA GLY A 166 -17.45 -19.28 11.12
C GLY A 166 -17.22 -19.27 12.64
N GLY A 167 -16.51 -18.27 13.18
CA GLY A 167 -16.11 -18.16 14.58
C GLY A 167 -14.69 -18.63 14.90
N GLY A 168 -13.89 -18.95 13.87
CA GLY A 168 -12.49 -19.31 14.06
C GLY A 168 -11.65 -18.13 14.52
N ALA A 169 -10.73 -18.36 15.46
CA ALA A 169 -9.75 -17.33 15.85
C ALA A 169 -8.74 -17.09 14.71
N LEU A 170 -8.33 -15.84 14.50
CA LEU A 170 -7.34 -15.48 13.47
C LEU A 170 -6.04 -16.25 13.70
N ARG A 171 -5.52 -16.25 14.93
CA ARG A 171 -4.27 -16.96 15.28
C ARG A 171 -4.32 -18.48 15.11
N ALA A 172 -5.52 -19.07 14.99
CA ALA A 172 -5.70 -20.51 14.80
C ALA A 172 -5.80 -20.89 13.31
N PHE A 173 -5.78 -19.92 12.39
CA PHE A 173 -5.82 -20.19 10.96
C PHE A 173 -4.49 -20.78 10.49
N ARG A 174 -4.53 -22.01 9.95
CA ARG A 174 -3.32 -22.77 9.57
C ARG A 174 -2.51 -22.13 8.45
N GLY A 175 -3.14 -21.32 7.59
CA GLY A 175 -2.47 -20.65 6.48
C GLY A 175 -1.78 -19.33 6.84
N LEU A 176 -1.67 -18.98 8.13
CA LEU A 176 -0.99 -17.75 8.53
C LEU A 176 0.52 -17.83 8.25
N PRO A 177 1.13 -16.77 7.70
CA PRO A 177 2.58 -16.73 7.46
C PRO A 177 3.39 -16.46 8.73
N VAL A 178 2.74 -16.02 9.81
CA VAL A 178 3.36 -15.71 11.10
C VAL A 178 2.48 -16.20 12.24
N ALA A 179 3.11 -16.61 13.34
CA ALA A 179 2.39 -16.88 14.58
C ALA A 179 1.94 -15.58 15.24
N LEU A 180 0.67 -15.51 15.66
CA LEU A 180 0.08 -14.33 16.28
C LEU A 180 -0.16 -14.52 17.78
N SER A 181 0.18 -13.51 18.57
CA SER A 181 -0.27 -13.41 19.96
C SER A 181 -1.77 -13.08 20.04
N LYS A 182 -2.40 -13.31 21.20
CA LYS A 182 -3.79 -12.90 21.43
C LYS A 182 -3.98 -11.39 21.26
N ARG A 183 -3.00 -10.59 21.71
CA ARG A 183 -3.01 -9.13 21.61
C ARG A 183 -2.89 -8.68 20.15
N GLN A 184 -1.99 -9.30 19.39
CA GLN A 184 -1.83 -9.01 17.96
C GLN A 184 -3.08 -9.36 17.17
N GLU A 185 -3.69 -10.52 17.41
CA GLU A 185 -4.97 -10.86 16.78
C GLU A 185 -6.03 -9.78 17.05
N HIS A 186 -6.19 -9.37 18.31
CA HIS A 186 -7.16 -8.34 18.68
C HIS A 186 -6.90 -7.01 17.94
N LEU A 187 -5.65 -6.56 17.89
CA LEU A 187 -5.27 -5.32 17.21
C LEU A 187 -5.41 -5.43 15.68
N MET A 188 -5.07 -6.58 15.09
CA MET A 188 -5.27 -6.80 13.65
C MET A 188 -6.74 -6.70 13.24
N ARG A 189 -7.68 -7.07 14.12
CA ARG A 189 -9.12 -6.90 13.83
C ARG A 189 -9.53 -5.43 13.71
N GLN A 190 -8.76 -4.51 14.29
CA GLN A 190 -8.99 -3.06 14.25
C GLN A 190 -8.25 -2.37 13.09
N ALA A 191 -7.44 -3.10 12.32
CA ALA A 191 -6.67 -2.52 11.23
C ALA A 191 -7.58 -1.94 10.13
N PRO A 192 -7.19 -0.82 9.47
CA PRO A 192 -7.97 -0.19 8.42
C PRO A 192 -8.34 -1.12 7.25
N ALA A 193 -9.52 -0.93 6.67
CA ALA A 193 -10.06 -1.79 5.61
C ALA A 193 -9.18 -1.91 4.35
N GLY A 194 -8.35 -0.90 4.05
CA GLY A 194 -7.46 -0.91 2.89
C GLY A 194 -6.23 -1.81 3.05
N CYS A 195 -5.92 -2.23 4.27
CA CYS A 195 -4.69 -2.95 4.58
C CYS A 195 -4.60 -4.30 3.86
N THR A 196 -3.38 -4.66 3.44
CA THR A 196 -2.96 -6.03 3.21
C THR A 196 -2.79 -6.76 4.54
N PHE A 197 -2.64 -8.09 4.51
CA PHE A 197 -2.25 -8.84 5.70
C PHE A 197 -0.97 -8.29 6.34
N HIS A 198 0.03 -7.98 5.52
CA HIS A 198 1.31 -7.45 5.97
C HIS A 198 1.15 -6.11 6.68
N GLU A 199 0.41 -5.17 6.08
CA GLU A 199 0.12 -3.86 6.70
C GLU A 199 -0.71 -4.00 7.97
N ALA A 200 -1.69 -4.91 8.01
CA ALA A 200 -2.48 -5.19 9.21
C ALA A 200 -1.62 -5.80 10.34
N TYR A 201 -0.65 -6.64 10.00
CA TYR A 201 0.30 -7.19 10.95
C TYR A 201 1.25 -6.11 11.49
N ARG A 202 1.78 -5.23 10.62
CA ARG A 202 2.60 -4.08 11.04
C ARG A 202 1.79 -3.11 11.89
N TYR A 203 0.54 -2.83 11.53
CA TYR A 203 -0.40 -2.07 12.35
C TYR A 203 -0.49 -2.65 13.76
N ALA A 204 -0.69 -3.96 13.90
CA ALA A 204 -0.80 -4.61 15.20
C ALA A 204 0.50 -4.51 16.02
N GLN A 205 1.68 -4.70 15.40
CA GLN A 205 2.96 -4.59 16.10
C GLN A 205 3.25 -3.17 16.61
N VAL A 206 2.86 -2.16 15.84
CA VAL A 206 3.03 -0.75 16.17
C VAL A 206 1.99 -0.30 17.21
N ALA A 207 0.73 -0.70 17.04
CA ALA A 207 -0.34 -0.41 18.00
C ALA A 207 -0.11 -1.12 19.36
N GLU A 208 0.51 -2.30 19.38
CA GLU A 208 0.91 -2.99 20.61
C GLU A 208 1.91 -2.19 21.47
N ARG A 209 2.61 -1.24 20.85
CA ARG A 209 3.57 -0.32 21.48
C ARG A 209 2.98 1.06 21.79
N ASP A 210 1.67 1.24 21.57
CA ASP A 210 1.00 2.53 21.69
C ASP A 210 1.66 3.60 20.82
N ALA A 211 2.06 3.23 19.59
CA ALA A 211 2.86 4.05 18.67
C ALA A 211 2.21 4.18 17.27
N ALA A 212 0.88 4.13 17.19
CA ALA A 212 0.13 4.06 15.92
C ALA A 212 0.46 5.20 14.94
N GLU A 213 0.87 6.36 15.44
CA GLU A 213 1.36 7.52 14.68
C GLU A 213 2.63 7.21 13.86
N TYR A 214 3.43 6.23 14.27
CA TYR A 214 4.61 5.79 13.54
C TYR A 214 4.30 4.79 12.41
N LEU A 215 3.04 4.38 12.22
CA LEU A 215 2.69 3.40 11.20
C LEU A 215 3.17 3.81 9.81
N GLY A 216 3.01 5.08 9.44
CA GLY A 216 3.42 5.58 8.12
C GLY A 216 4.92 5.39 7.87
N VAL A 217 5.76 5.86 8.81
CA VAL A 217 7.22 5.73 8.71
C VAL A 217 7.68 4.27 8.83
N ALA A 218 6.96 3.46 9.63
CA ALA A 218 7.22 2.04 9.76
C ALA A 218 6.97 1.31 8.43
N LEU A 219 5.83 1.58 7.78
CA LEU A 219 5.48 1.00 6.47
C LEU A 219 6.44 1.44 5.36
N ASP A 220 6.93 2.69 5.41
CA ASP A 220 7.91 3.22 4.45
C ASP A 220 9.34 2.71 4.71
N SER A 221 9.63 2.08 5.85
CA SER A 221 10.96 1.58 6.22
C SER A 221 11.18 0.11 5.83
N ARG A 222 12.36 -0.44 6.18
CA ARG A 222 12.63 -1.88 6.08
C ARG A 222 11.64 -2.74 6.87
N LEU A 223 11.17 -2.27 8.03
CA LEU A 223 10.14 -2.98 8.80
C LEU A 223 8.90 -3.23 7.92
N GLY A 224 8.43 -2.21 7.20
CA GLY A 224 7.27 -2.30 6.32
C GLY A 224 7.51 -3.00 4.98
N ARG A 225 8.72 -2.91 4.43
CA ARG A 225 9.02 -3.42 3.08
C ARG A 225 9.41 -4.89 3.06
N GLU A 226 10.05 -5.37 4.13
CA GLU A 226 10.55 -6.74 4.22
C GLU A 226 9.46 -7.70 4.74
N VAL A 227 9.51 -8.96 4.30
CA VAL A 227 8.64 -10.02 4.81
C VAL A 227 8.95 -10.23 6.30
N PRO A 228 7.92 -10.42 7.16
CA PRO A 228 8.14 -10.64 8.58
C PRO A 228 9.17 -11.75 8.82
N GLY A 229 10.15 -11.46 9.68
CA GLY A 229 11.28 -12.35 9.90
C GLY A 229 12.07 -12.03 11.16
N PRO A 230 13.22 -12.68 11.37
CA PRO A 230 14.02 -12.53 12.60
C PRO A 230 14.46 -11.10 12.89
N ASP A 231 14.66 -10.30 11.84
CA ASP A 231 15.12 -8.91 11.96
C ASP A 231 13.98 -7.96 12.42
N ASP A 232 12.72 -8.39 12.43
CA ASP A 232 11.58 -7.60 12.95
C ASP A 232 11.82 -7.15 14.40
N ALA A 233 12.34 -8.04 15.25
CA ALA A 233 12.60 -7.72 16.65
C ALA A 233 13.58 -6.56 16.80
N LEU A 234 14.58 -6.48 15.90
CA LEU A 234 15.53 -5.39 15.87
C LEU A 234 14.87 -4.08 15.42
N TRP A 235 14.08 -4.13 14.35
CA TRP A 235 13.37 -2.94 13.84
C TRP A 235 12.37 -2.38 14.85
N LEU A 236 11.68 -3.25 15.57
CA LEU A 236 10.77 -2.84 16.64
C LEU A 236 11.53 -2.24 17.84
N GLN A 237 12.75 -2.72 18.16
CA GLN A 237 13.61 -2.06 19.16
C GLN A 237 14.06 -0.66 18.70
N VAL A 238 14.35 -0.47 17.41
CA VAL A 238 14.64 0.87 16.86
C VAL A 238 13.41 1.76 17.03
N LEU A 239 12.22 1.24 16.74
CA LEU A 239 10.98 2.00 16.90
C LEU A 239 10.74 2.41 18.36
N ASP A 240 11.05 1.51 19.30
CA ASP A 240 10.96 1.79 20.73
C ASP A 240 11.89 2.95 21.17
N LEU A 241 13.06 3.13 20.52
CA LEU A 241 13.93 4.28 20.76
C LEU A 241 13.32 5.59 20.24
N PHE A 242 12.71 5.57 19.06
CA PHE A 242 12.01 6.74 18.50
C PHE A 242 10.82 7.14 19.37
N ARG A 243 10.05 6.16 19.85
CA ARG A 243 8.92 6.37 20.75
C ARG A 243 9.35 7.00 22.09
N ALA A 244 10.55 6.67 22.57
CA ALA A 244 11.09 7.23 23.80
C ALA A 244 11.59 8.68 23.64
N GLU A 245 11.84 9.13 22.42
CA GLU A 245 12.33 10.48 22.09
C GLU A 245 11.42 11.15 21.03
N PRO A 246 10.15 11.46 21.35
CA PRO A 246 9.15 11.93 20.38
C PRO A 246 9.49 13.27 19.70
N GLU A 247 10.40 14.05 20.29
CA GLU A 247 10.95 15.29 19.71
C GLU A 247 11.84 15.03 18.48
N VAL A 248 12.33 13.80 18.31
CA VAL A 248 13.09 13.37 17.14
C VAL A 248 12.13 13.07 16.01
N ASP A 249 12.42 13.64 14.83
CA ASP A 249 11.58 13.43 13.65
C ASP A 249 11.49 11.92 13.30
N ALA A 250 10.26 11.40 13.37
CA ALA A 250 9.90 10.02 13.05
C ALA A 250 10.39 9.58 11.66
N TRP A 251 10.57 10.50 10.72
CA TRP A 251 11.08 10.20 9.38
C TRP A 251 12.54 9.72 9.37
N GLN A 252 13.30 9.97 10.43
CA GLN A 252 14.64 9.40 10.58
C GLN A 252 14.62 7.89 10.87
N PHE A 253 13.45 7.30 11.15
CA PHE A 253 13.31 5.86 11.41
C PHE A 253 13.83 5.00 10.24
N GLY A 254 13.35 5.26 9.02
CA GLY A 254 13.79 4.53 7.82
C GLY A 254 15.30 4.62 7.56
N PRO A 255 15.89 5.82 7.53
CA PRO A 255 17.34 6.03 7.45
C PRO A 255 18.16 5.27 8.49
N VAL A 256 17.71 5.25 9.75
CA VAL A 256 18.37 4.50 10.82
C VAL A 256 18.29 2.99 10.54
N CYS A 257 17.13 2.47 10.12
CA CYS A 257 16.99 1.08 9.69
C CYS A 257 17.94 0.74 8.53
N ASP A 258 18.08 1.62 7.54
CA ASP A 258 18.98 1.43 6.40
C ASP A 258 20.45 1.40 6.81
N TRP A 259 20.87 2.30 7.69
CA TRP A 259 22.23 2.30 8.22
C TRP A 259 22.53 1.03 9.02
N ILE A 260 21.59 0.59 9.88
CA ILE A 260 21.74 -0.64 10.65
C ILE A 260 21.84 -1.86 9.73
N HIS A 261 21.02 -1.92 8.67
CA HIS A 261 21.11 -2.98 7.67
C HIS A 261 22.47 -2.98 6.97
N PHE A 262 22.93 -1.81 6.51
CA PHE A 262 24.25 -1.64 5.93
C PHE A 262 25.33 -2.17 6.87
N ARG A 263 25.28 -1.78 8.16
CA ARG A 263 26.23 -2.26 9.17
C ARG A 263 26.19 -3.77 9.34
N ARG A 264 25.02 -4.40 9.28
CA ARG A 264 24.86 -5.85 9.51
C ARG A 264 25.25 -6.71 8.33
N ARG A 265 24.97 -6.27 7.10
CA ARG A 265 25.00 -7.12 5.92
C ARG A 265 26.03 -6.70 4.86
N VAL A 266 26.39 -5.41 4.82
CA VAL A 266 27.22 -4.85 3.75
C VAL A 266 28.59 -4.46 4.29
N GLY A 267 28.64 -3.57 5.29
CA GLY A 267 29.87 -2.98 5.78
C GLY A 267 30.56 -2.08 4.74
N SER A 268 31.73 -1.58 5.10
CA SER A 268 32.63 -0.84 4.20
C SER A 268 33.99 -1.55 4.14
N PRO A 269 34.88 -1.18 3.20
CA PRO A 269 36.24 -1.72 3.16
C PRO A 269 37.03 -1.55 4.46
N ALA A 270 36.80 -0.43 5.17
CA ALA A 270 37.45 -0.15 6.45
C ALA A 270 36.77 -0.86 7.63
N GLU A 271 35.51 -1.24 7.49
CA GLU A 271 34.65 -1.68 8.58
C GLU A 271 33.65 -2.73 8.05
N PRO A 272 34.04 -4.01 8.02
CA PRO A 272 33.26 -5.08 7.37
C PRO A 272 31.90 -5.29 8.04
N ALA A 273 31.03 -6.03 7.36
CA ALA A 273 29.69 -6.36 7.85
C ALA A 273 29.74 -7.01 9.24
N GLN A 274 28.84 -6.61 10.12
CA GLN A 274 28.73 -7.10 11.50
C GLN A 274 27.36 -7.74 11.72
N PRO A 275 27.15 -9.02 11.37
CA PRO A 275 25.85 -9.67 11.44
C PRO A 275 25.18 -9.60 12.83
N GLY A 276 26.00 -9.61 13.89
CA GLY A 276 25.59 -9.51 15.28
C GLY A 276 25.38 -8.09 15.82
N PHE A 277 25.40 -7.05 14.97
CA PHE A 277 25.14 -5.69 15.42
C PHE A 277 23.76 -5.58 16.11
N SER A 278 23.74 -4.96 17.28
CA SER A 278 22.55 -4.74 18.11
C SER A 278 22.43 -3.26 18.48
N VAL A 279 21.19 -2.82 18.69
CA VAL A 279 20.85 -1.48 19.21
C VAL A 279 20.85 -1.44 20.74
N ARG A 280 20.97 -2.58 21.43
CA ARG A 280 20.98 -2.63 22.89
C ARG A 280 22.15 -1.81 23.44
N GLY A 281 21.85 -0.89 24.35
CA GLY A 281 22.84 0.00 24.97
C GLY A 281 23.26 1.20 24.09
N ARG A 282 22.57 1.46 22.98
CA ARG A 282 22.80 2.65 22.14
C ARG A 282 21.68 3.66 22.32
N SER A 283 22.01 4.94 22.37
CA SER A 283 21.04 6.03 22.32
C SER A 283 20.61 6.34 20.88
N LEU A 284 19.41 6.91 20.71
CA LEU A 284 18.93 7.34 19.40
C LEU A 284 19.87 8.39 18.79
N ALA A 285 20.33 9.35 19.59
CA ALA A 285 21.32 10.34 19.19
C ALA A 285 22.61 9.73 18.59
N SER A 286 23.11 8.63 19.17
CA SER A 286 24.26 7.90 18.61
C SER A 286 23.92 7.30 17.25
N LEU A 287 22.79 6.59 17.13
CA LEU A 287 22.36 5.99 15.86
C LEU A 287 22.18 7.03 14.76
N LEU A 288 21.60 8.19 15.07
CA LEU A 288 21.46 9.33 14.15
C LEU A 288 22.82 9.88 13.72
N ALA A 289 23.77 10.06 14.65
CA ALA A 289 25.10 10.55 14.33
C ALA A 289 25.87 9.57 13.41
N HIS A 290 25.73 8.27 13.64
CA HIS A 290 26.29 7.23 12.79
C HIS A 290 25.65 7.21 11.39
N THR A 291 24.32 7.28 11.33
CA THR A 291 23.55 7.36 10.08
C THR A 291 23.97 8.59 9.27
N ALA A 292 24.12 9.75 9.93
CA ALA A 292 24.57 10.99 9.31
C ALA A 292 25.98 10.87 8.71
N ARG A 293 26.90 10.23 9.43
CA ARG A 293 28.27 9.98 8.95
C ARG A 293 28.28 9.03 7.75
N TRP A 294 27.47 7.99 7.78
CA TRP A 294 27.34 7.04 6.69
C TRP A 294 26.77 7.70 5.42
N HIS A 295 25.71 8.50 5.53
CA HIS A 295 25.19 9.27 4.39
C HIS A 295 26.24 10.23 3.80
N ARG A 296 27.04 10.89 4.64
CA ARG A 296 28.15 11.74 4.17
C ARG A 296 29.22 10.95 3.42
N TRP A 297 29.50 9.72 3.83
CA TRP A 297 30.43 8.83 3.14
C TRP A 297 29.85 8.34 1.80
N LEU A 298 28.59 7.91 1.77
CA LEU A 298 27.90 7.53 0.53
C LEU A 298 27.89 8.66 -0.50
N GLY A 299 27.68 9.91 -0.06
CA GLY A 299 27.74 11.07 -0.94
C GLY A 299 29.12 11.33 -1.56
N ARG A 300 30.19 10.75 -1.00
CA ARG A 300 31.57 10.87 -1.51
C ARG A 300 31.97 9.70 -2.40
N GLU A 301 31.41 8.51 -2.18
CA GLU A 301 31.59 7.36 -3.07
C GLU A 301 30.57 7.40 -4.22
N GLN A 302 30.87 8.21 -5.24
CA GLN A 302 29.99 8.48 -6.40
C GLN A 302 29.76 7.28 -7.35
N THR A 303 30.19 6.07 -6.99
CA THR A 303 30.25 4.90 -7.88
C THR A 303 29.17 3.85 -7.62
N SER A 304 28.33 4.00 -6.59
CA SER A 304 27.21 3.08 -6.36
C SER A 304 26.10 3.30 -7.41
N PRO A 305 25.64 2.27 -8.14
CA PRO A 305 24.53 2.39 -9.09
C PRO A 305 23.24 2.95 -8.46
N HIS A 306 22.99 2.64 -7.19
CA HIS A 306 21.88 3.21 -6.44
C HIS A 306 22.03 4.72 -6.20
N TYR A 307 23.26 5.16 -5.90
CA TYR A 307 23.57 6.58 -5.71
C TYR A 307 23.43 7.36 -7.02
N LEU A 308 23.91 6.81 -8.14
CA LEU A 308 23.73 7.41 -9.47
C LEU A 308 22.24 7.60 -9.80
N LYS A 309 21.41 6.59 -9.53
CA LYS A 309 19.96 6.68 -9.71
C LYS A 309 19.28 7.70 -8.79
N LEU A 310 19.83 7.94 -7.59
CA LEU A 310 19.35 8.99 -6.69
C LEU A 310 19.69 10.38 -7.25
N LEU A 311 20.87 10.58 -7.81
CA LEU A 311 21.26 11.87 -8.43
C LEU A 311 20.31 12.30 -9.56
N GLU A 312 19.67 11.34 -10.23
CA GLU A 312 18.68 11.59 -11.29
C GLU A 312 17.27 11.93 -10.75
N GLN A 313 17.02 11.82 -9.44
CA GLN A 313 15.67 12.03 -8.89
C GLN A 313 15.28 13.51 -8.88
N HIS A 314 14.10 13.77 -9.44
CA HIS A 314 13.41 15.06 -9.47
C HIS A 314 11.95 14.87 -9.05
N TRP A 315 11.33 15.92 -8.52
CA TRP A 315 9.93 15.91 -8.14
C TRP A 315 9.26 17.26 -8.39
N ALA A 316 7.94 17.25 -8.58
CA ALA A 316 7.15 18.45 -8.87
C ALA A 316 7.17 19.49 -7.73
N GLY A 317 7.38 19.03 -6.49
CA GLY A 317 7.30 19.87 -5.30
C GLY A 317 5.87 20.11 -4.83
N LEU A 318 5.73 20.72 -3.65
CA LEU A 318 4.45 21.22 -3.16
C LEU A 318 4.06 22.51 -3.91
N PRO A 319 2.76 22.75 -4.16
CA PRO A 319 2.26 23.93 -4.84
C PRO A 319 2.21 25.15 -3.90
N VAL A 320 3.35 25.46 -3.29
CA VAL A 320 3.56 26.59 -2.39
C VAL A 320 4.80 27.33 -2.89
N PRO A 321 4.63 28.57 -3.40
CA PRO A 321 5.73 29.32 -3.97
C PRO A 321 6.77 29.70 -2.91
N GLY A 322 7.95 30.04 -3.41
CA GLY A 322 9.02 30.57 -2.58
C GLY A 322 8.73 31.97 -2.06
N PHE A 323 9.76 32.59 -1.50
CA PHE A 323 9.71 33.96 -1.00
C PHE A 323 10.94 34.72 -1.47
N VAL A 324 10.77 36.02 -1.72
CA VAL A 324 11.86 36.97 -1.90
C VAL A 324 11.54 38.21 -1.06
N GLY A 325 12.52 38.70 -0.29
CA GLY A 325 12.31 39.85 0.57
C GLY A 325 13.59 40.54 1.02
N GLY A 326 13.40 41.68 1.71
CA GLY A 326 14.49 42.57 2.10
C GLY A 326 14.78 43.63 1.03
N GLU A 327 15.28 44.79 1.43
CA GLU A 327 15.74 45.80 0.47
C GLU A 327 16.90 45.24 -0.35
N GLY A 328 16.73 45.15 -1.67
CA GLY A 328 17.68 44.47 -2.55
C GLY A 328 17.53 42.94 -2.60
N GLU A 329 16.40 42.38 -2.14
CA GLU A 329 16.03 40.96 -2.32
C GLU A 329 17.04 39.97 -1.72
N TRP A 330 17.72 40.37 -0.64
CA TRP A 330 18.77 39.57 -0.03
C TRP A 330 18.26 38.33 0.72
N VAL A 331 16.95 38.23 0.98
CA VAL A 331 16.32 37.05 1.59
C VAL A 331 15.57 36.26 0.53
N ARG A 332 15.84 34.95 0.45
CA ARG A 332 15.16 34.06 -0.49
C ARG A 332 14.82 32.72 0.15
N ILE A 333 13.58 32.26 -0.04
CA ILE A 333 13.12 30.92 0.34
C ILE A 333 12.77 30.17 -0.94
N GLN A 334 13.41 29.03 -1.18
CA GLN A 334 13.22 28.25 -2.40
C GLN A 334 13.06 26.76 -2.10
N GLN A 335 12.16 26.10 -2.83
CA GLN A 335 11.96 24.67 -2.70
C GLN A 335 13.08 23.90 -3.38
N LEU A 336 13.57 22.85 -2.72
CA LEU A 336 14.55 21.91 -3.28
C LEU A 336 13.80 20.81 -4.03
N LEU A 337 14.01 20.73 -5.35
CA LEU A 337 13.20 19.91 -6.27
C LEU A 337 13.93 18.68 -6.83
N ASN A 338 15.16 18.46 -6.40
CA ASN A 338 15.96 17.32 -6.82
C ASN A 338 16.90 16.86 -5.70
N TYR A 339 17.36 15.62 -5.83
CA TYR A 339 18.22 15.00 -4.82
C TYR A 339 19.58 15.70 -4.67
N PRO A 340 20.29 16.11 -5.75
CA PRO A 340 21.53 16.88 -5.60
C PRO A 340 21.37 18.12 -4.72
N ALA A 341 20.29 18.90 -4.89
CA ALA A 341 20.03 20.08 -4.08
C ALA A 341 19.77 19.74 -2.60
N LEU A 342 19.02 18.66 -2.30
CA LEU A 342 18.86 18.16 -0.93
C LEU A 342 20.20 17.71 -0.32
N LEU A 343 21.04 17.07 -1.11
CA LEU A 343 22.34 16.60 -0.67
C LEU A 343 23.27 17.77 -0.34
N GLU A 344 23.34 18.78 -1.21
CA GLU A 344 24.08 20.01 -0.97
C GLU A 344 23.58 20.75 0.27
N GLU A 345 22.25 20.88 0.42
CA GLU A 345 21.64 21.47 1.61
C GLU A 345 22.11 20.73 2.86
N GLY A 346 22.01 19.40 2.86
CA GLY A 346 22.45 18.57 3.97
C GLY A 346 23.93 18.70 4.29
N GLN A 347 24.79 18.83 3.27
CA GLN A 347 26.23 19.01 3.45
C GLN A 347 26.57 20.38 4.04
N GLN A 348 26.00 21.46 3.50
CA GLN A 348 26.29 22.83 3.95
C GLN A 348 25.71 23.10 5.35
N MET A 349 24.48 22.65 5.57
CA MET A 349 23.79 22.78 6.85
C MET A 349 24.21 21.72 7.88
N ARG A 350 25.02 20.73 7.48
CA ARG A 350 25.52 19.65 8.35
C ARG A 350 24.39 18.88 9.07
N HIS A 351 23.34 18.55 8.32
CA HIS A 351 22.20 17.74 8.79
C HIS A 351 21.69 16.78 7.70
N CYS A 352 20.82 15.84 8.07
CA CYS A 352 20.45 14.70 7.22
C CYS A 352 19.27 14.93 6.26
N VAL A 353 19.03 16.15 5.77
CA VAL A 353 17.86 16.45 4.91
C VAL A 353 17.83 15.66 3.59
N ALA A 354 18.97 15.15 3.12
CA ALA A 354 19.03 14.24 1.96
C ALA A 354 18.16 12.97 2.14
N SER A 355 17.90 12.56 3.39
CA SER A 355 17.03 11.41 3.70
C SER A 355 15.55 11.63 3.35
N TYR A 356 15.12 12.87 3.08
CA TYR A 356 13.74 13.20 2.75
C TYR A 356 13.40 12.95 1.28
N VAL A 357 14.37 12.50 0.45
CA VAL A 357 14.18 12.24 -0.98
C VAL A 357 12.89 11.46 -1.28
N HIS A 358 12.60 10.40 -0.52
CA HIS A 358 11.40 9.60 -0.73
C HIS A 358 10.11 10.38 -0.45
N GLN A 359 10.09 11.20 0.59
CA GLN A 359 8.93 12.03 0.92
C GLN A 359 8.68 13.09 -0.14
N CYS A 360 9.75 13.73 -0.61
CA CYS A 360 9.66 14.75 -1.65
C CYS A 360 9.16 14.15 -2.96
N THR A 361 9.69 12.99 -3.38
CA THR A 361 9.21 12.26 -4.57
C THR A 361 7.75 11.82 -4.46
N LYS A 362 7.27 11.52 -3.25
CA LYS A 362 5.87 11.14 -3.00
C LYS A 362 4.94 12.33 -2.74
N GLY A 363 5.44 13.56 -2.79
CA GLY A 363 4.66 14.76 -2.46
C GLY A 363 4.18 14.78 -1.01
N ARG A 364 4.88 14.08 -0.10
CA ARG A 364 4.58 14.02 1.35
C ARG A 364 5.34 15.06 2.16
N ALA A 365 6.36 15.69 1.58
CA ALA A 365 7.07 16.81 2.16
C ALA A 365 7.60 17.74 1.06
N GLY A 366 7.61 19.04 1.34
CA GLY A 366 8.35 20.04 0.58
C GLY A 366 9.49 20.57 1.44
N ILE A 367 10.72 20.45 0.96
CA ILE A 367 11.89 20.99 1.64
C ILE A 367 12.26 22.32 1.00
N TYR A 368 12.43 23.35 1.81
CA TYR A 368 12.81 24.68 1.38
C TYR A 368 14.14 25.10 2.02
N SER A 369 14.96 25.80 1.25
CA SER A 369 16.18 26.46 1.72
C SER A 369 15.92 27.95 1.85
N LEU A 370 16.18 28.51 3.04
CA LEU A 370 16.20 29.94 3.29
C LEU A 370 17.64 30.43 3.23
N THR A 371 17.88 31.43 2.41
CA THR A 371 19.20 32.04 2.20
C THR A 371 19.19 33.54 2.49
N PHE A 372 20.30 34.03 3.03
CA PHE A 372 20.62 35.45 3.18
C PHE A 372 21.84 35.77 2.32
N ASN A 373 21.72 36.67 1.35
CA ASN A 373 22.76 36.98 0.37
C ASN A 373 23.34 35.71 -0.30
N GLY A 374 22.49 34.72 -0.56
CA GLY A 374 22.88 33.42 -1.12
C GLY A 374 23.51 32.43 -0.11
N ALA A 375 23.81 32.85 1.12
CA ALA A 375 24.27 31.95 2.18
C ALA A 375 23.09 31.22 2.82
N ARG A 376 23.15 29.89 2.90
CA ARG A 376 22.12 29.05 3.53
C ARG A 376 22.05 29.28 5.04
N MET A 377 20.85 29.59 5.53
CA MET A 377 20.61 29.94 6.93
C MET A 377 19.69 28.94 7.62
N LEU A 378 18.61 28.51 6.95
CA LEU A 378 17.64 27.55 7.48
C LEU A 378 17.16 26.59 6.40
N THR A 379 16.89 25.37 6.83
CA THR A 379 16.12 24.37 6.10
C THR A 379 14.73 24.27 6.71
N LEU A 380 13.70 24.36 5.88
CA LEU A 380 12.30 24.32 6.28
C LEU A 380 11.65 23.06 5.71
N GLN A 381 10.85 22.35 6.51
CA GLN A 381 10.03 21.24 6.05
C GLN A 381 8.55 21.65 6.09
N LEU A 382 7.87 21.58 4.95
CA LEU A 382 6.45 21.82 4.80
C LEU A 382 5.73 20.49 4.51
N ALA A 383 4.59 20.26 5.15
CA ALA A 383 3.71 19.14 4.86
C ALA A 383 2.65 19.51 3.79
N PRO A 384 2.01 18.52 3.14
CA PRO A 384 1.07 18.77 2.03
C PRO A 384 -0.21 19.48 2.48
N ASP A 385 -0.53 19.40 3.78
CA ASP A 385 -1.60 20.13 4.47
C ASP A 385 -1.25 21.62 4.73
N ARG A 386 -0.19 22.14 4.09
CA ARG A 386 0.29 23.54 4.22
C ARG A 386 0.73 23.91 5.64
N ARG A 387 1.21 22.92 6.38
CA ARG A 387 1.75 23.10 7.72
C ARG A 387 3.27 23.04 7.71
N LEU A 388 3.90 24.03 8.33
CA LEU A 388 5.33 24.02 8.64
C LEU A 388 5.57 22.98 9.73
N VAL A 389 6.37 21.97 9.41
CA VAL A 389 6.69 20.85 10.29
C VAL A 389 7.99 21.10 11.03
N GLN A 390 8.98 21.71 10.37
CA GLN A 390 10.31 21.87 10.93
C GLN A 390 11.04 23.10 10.38
N VAL A 391 11.85 23.73 11.23
CA VAL A 391 12.80 24.79 10.88
C VAL A 391 14.14 24.54 11.57
N ARG A 392 15.19 24.25 10.81
CA ARG A 392 16.51 23.93 11.36
C ARG A 392 17.62 24.67 10.63
N GLY A 393 18.50 25.31 11.40
CA GLY A 393 19.73 25.91 10.90
C GLY A 393 20.89 24.91 10.88
N LYS A 394 22.09 25.44 10.63
CA LYS A 394 23.33 24.64 10.62
C LYS A 394 23.48 23.82 11.90
N HIS A 395 23.84 22.53 11.77
CA HIS A 395 23.91 21.57 12.88
C HIS A 395 22.61 21.42 13.66
N ASN A 396 21.46 21.52 12.99
CA ASN A 396 20.13 21.47 13.60
C ASN A 396 19.87 22.57 14.65
N ARG A 397 20.61 23.69 14.63
CA ARG A 397 20.33 24.80 15.54
C ARG A 397 18.92 25.36 15.32
N ARG A 398 18.36 25.99 16.35
CA ARG A 398 17.13 26.76 16.26
C ARG A 398 17.32 28.04 15.43
N PRO A 399 16.24 28.57 14.82
CA PRO A 399 16.29 29.85 14.13
C PRO A 399 16.55 31.02 15.09
N SER A 400 17.27 32.04 14.64
CA SER A 400 17.36 33.32 15.34
C SER A 400 16.03 34.08 15.25
N ALA A 401 15.87 35.12 16.06
CA ALA A 401 14.67 35.98 16.00
C ALA A 401 14.50 36.63 14.61
N GLU A 402 15.60 37.08 14.01
CA GLU A 402 15.61 37.66 12.67
C GLU A 402 15.19 36.63 11.61
N GLU A 403 15.79 35.44 11.62
CA GLU A 403 15.46 34.38 10.67
C GLU A 403 13.99 33.94 10.81
N ARG A 404 13.51 33.84 12.06
CA ARG A 404 12.12 33.54 12.36
C ARG A 404 11.16 34.57 11.77
N ASN A 405 11.48 35.87 11.85
CA ASN A 405 10.64 36.92 11.30
C ASN A 405 10.45 36.76 9.78
N TRP A 406 11.49 36.36 9.06
CA TRP A 406 11.38 36.11 7.62
C TRP A 406 10.55 34.86 7.29
N VAL A 407 10.70 33.79 8.07
CA VAL A 407 9.83 32.62 7.91
C VAL A 407 8.38 32.99 8.19
N LEU A 408 8.08 33.77 9.24
CA LEU A 408 6.73 34.21 9.56
C LEU A 408 6.09 35.04 8.43
N ARG A 409 6.85 35.93 7.79
CA ARG A 409 6.38 36.69 6.61
C ARG A 409 5.99 35.77 5.46
N TRP A 410 6.84 34.80 5.14
CA TRP A 410 6.55 33.81 4.10
C TRP A 410 5.32 32.96 4.43
N LEU A 411 5.16 32.54 5.69
CA LEU A 411 3.98 31.81 6.14
C LEU A 411 2.69 32.64 5.96
N GLN A 412 2.75 33.93 6.31
CA GLN A 412 1.61 34.84 6.18
C GLN A 412 1.21 35.05 4.72
N GLU A 413 2.17 35.31 3.84
CA GLU A 413 1.93 35.54 2.40
C GLU A 413 1.31 34.32 1.70
N ASN A 414 1.68 33.12 2.15
CA ASN A 414 1.25 31.86 1.55
C ASN A 414 0.10 31.16 2.29
N HIS A 415 -0.46 31.82 3.31
CA HIS A 415 -1.51 31.25 4.17
C HIS A 415 -1.15 29.87 4.74
N LEU A 416 0.08 29.74 5.25
CA LEU A 416 0.63 28.53 5.84
C LEU A 416 0.48 28.56 7.36
N THR A 417 0.38 27.39 7.98
CA THR A 417 0.28 27.27 9.45
C THR A 417 1.58 26.75 10.06
N ALA A 418 1.88 27.15 11.30
CA ALA A 418 3.04 26.65 12.05
C ALA A 418 2.66 26.42 13.52
N PRO A 419 2.67 25.16 14.00
CA PRO A 419 2.47 24.86 15.41
C PRO A 419 3.60 25.42 16.29
N ASP A 420 3.32 25.65 17.58
CA ASP A 420 4.29 26.24 18.51
C ASP A 420 5.58 25.42 18.68
N TYR A 421 5.48 24.08 18.59
CA TYR A 421 6.62 23.18 18.73
C TYR A 421 7.69 23.39 17.65
N VAL A 422 7.34 23.97 16.51
CA VAL A 422 8.28 24.20 15.39
C VAL A 422 9.38 25.20 15.76
N TRP A 423 9.05 26.12 16.67
CA TRP A 423 9.95 27.16 17.15
C TRP A 423 10.73 26.76 18.40
N GLN A 424 10.32 25.64 19.01
CA GLN A 424 11.02 24.95 20.09
C GLN A 424 12.06 23.97 19.50
#